data_AF-A0A2E6F8M7-F1
#
_entry.id   AF-A0A2E6F8M7-F1
#
_cell.length_a   1.000
_cell.length_b   1.000
_cell.length_c   1.000
_cell.angle_alpha   90.00
_cell.angle_beta   90.00
_cell.angle_gamma   90.00
#
_symmetry.space_group_name_H-M   'P 1'
#
loop_
_entity.id
_entity.type
_entity.pdbx_description
1 polymer ?
#
loop_
_entity_poly.entity_id
_entity_poly.type
_entity_poly.pdbx_seq_one_letter_code
_entity_poly.pdbx_strand_id
1 'polypeptide(L)'
;MDDELYNSVDRYYQVDEFTAREKLAIEFGERFAIDHTTIDDEFWSRCAEHFNEQELLELTVVAGFCVGMGRAFQVLDIAVDFDVLWSREPAVS
;
A
#
# COMPACT_ATOMS: atom_id res chain seq x y z
N MET A 1 15.40 0.98 -7.09
CA MET A 1 14.53 -0.21 -7.23
C MET A 1 14.59 -0.63 -8.68
N ASP A 2 14.86 -1.89 -8.95
CA ASP A 2 14.71 -2.43 -10.30
C ASP A 2 13.25 -2.86 -10.54
N ASP A 3 12.92 -3.15 -11.79
CA ASP A 3 11.56 -3.52 -12.19
C ASP A 3 11.12 -4.86 -11.58
N GLU A 4 12.06 -5.77 -11.34
CA GLU A 4 11.78 -7.09 -10.76
C GLU A 4 11.35 -6.98 -9.30
N LEU A 5 12.04 -6.16 -8.50
CA LEU A 5 11.66 -5.85 -7.14
C LEU A 5 10.31 -5.10 -7.09
N TYR A 6 10.03 -4.20 -8.04
CA TYR A 6 8.73 -3.49 -8.11
C TYR A 6 7.56 -4.44 -8.33
N ASN A 7 7.74 -5.44 -9.18
CA ASN A 7 6.71 -6.44 -9.46
C ASN A 7 6.52 -7.47 -8.33
N SER A 8 7.30 -7.37 -7.24
CA SER A 8 7.23 -8.29 -6.09
C SER A 8 6.54 -7.71 -4.85
N VAL A 9 6.01 -6.48 -4.96
CA VAL A 9 5.38 -5.76 -3.86
C VAL A 9 4.20 -6.53 -3.24
N ASP A 10 3.57 -7.47 -3.94
CA ASP A 10 2.47 -8.33 -3.47
C ASP A 10 2.96 -9.43 -2.52
N ARG A 11 4.25 -9.71 -2.58
CA ARG A 11 4.95 -10.75 -1.81
C ARG A 11 6.06 -10.16 -0.94
N TYR A 12 6.01 -8.87 -0.66
CA TYR A 12 7.06 -8.13 0.06
C TYR A 12 7.50 -8.77 1.40
N TYR A 13 6.61 -9.47 2.10
CA TYR A 13 6.98 -10.22 3.31
C TYR A 13 8.00 -11.34 3.05
N GLN A 14 7.99 -11.93 1.87
CA GLN A 14 8.82 -13.07 1.46
C GLN A 14 10.08 -12.65 0.69
N VAL A 15 10.19 -11.35 0.35
CA VAL A 15 11.30 -10.80 -0.42
C VAL A 15 12.27 -10.13 0.54
N ASP A 16 13.49 -10.67 0.63
CA ASP A 16 14.53 -10.16 1.53
C ASP A 16 15.17 -8.84 1.05
N GLU A 17 14.96 -8.50 -0.22
CA GLU A 17 15.53 -7.29 -0.86
C GLU A 17 14.84 -5.99 -0.41
N PHE A 18 13.60 -6.06 0.10
CA PHE A 18 12.98 -4.89 0.72
C PHE A 18 13.54 -4.66 2.13
N THR A 19 13.92 -3.41 2.38
CA THR A 19 14.24 -2.95 3.73
C THR A 19 13.02 -3.02 4.65
N ALA A 20 13.23 -3.06 5.97
CA ALA A 20 12.13 -3.01 6.94
C ALA A 20 11.24 -1.77 6.75
N ARG A 21 11.84 -0.63 6.40
CA ARG A 21 11.13 0.62 6.10
C ARG A 21 10.24 0.49 4.85
N GLU A 22 10.73 -0.13 3.78
CA GLU A 22 9.94 -0.37 2.57
C GLU A 22 8.81 -1.36 2.82
N LYS A 23 9.06 -2.46 3.55
CA LYS A 23 8.01 -3.42 3.94
C LYS A 23 6.88 -2.75 4.72
N LEU A 24 7.22 -1.87 5.67
CA LEU A 24 6.21 -1.10 6.41
C LEU A 24 5.43 -0.12 5.54
N ALA A 25 6.07 0.54 4.58
CA ALA A 25 5.36 1.44 3.64
C ALA A 25 4.38 0.67 2.74
N ILE A 26 4.77 -0.52 2.27
CA ILE A 26 3.92 -1.40 1.47
C ILE A 26 2.73 -1.88 2.31
N GLU A 27 3.00 -2.36 3.54
CA GLU A 27 1.97 -2.80 4.49
C GLU A 27 0.98 -1.67 4.83
N PHE A 28 1.48 -0.45 5.02
CA PHE A 28 0.64 0.72 5.26
C PHE A 28 -0.29 0.99 4.07
N GLY A 29 0.24 0.98 2.84
CA GLY A 29 -0.55 1.19 1.63
C GLY A 29 -1.65 0.15 1.47
N GLU A 30 -1.33 -1.13 1.70
CA GLU A 30 -2.28 -2.25 1.65
C GLU A 30 -3.39 -2.09 2.69
N ARG A 31 -3.03 -1.90 3.97
CA ARG A 31 -4.00 -1.69 5.06
C ARG A 31 -4.86 -0.45 4.80
N PHE A 32 -4.26 0.67 4.41
CA PHE A 32 -4.99 1.92 4.16
C PHE A 32 -6.03 1.77 3.04
N ALA A 33 -5.70 1.03 1.97
CA ALA A 33 -6.60 0.81 0.84
C ALA A 33 -7.71 -0.22 1.11
N ILE A 34 -7.41 -1.29 1.87
CA ILE A 34 -8.31 -2.45 2.04
C ILE A 34 -9.07 -2.40 3.38
N ASP A 35 -8.36 -2.22 4.49
CA ASP A 35 -8.92 -2.19 5.84
C ASP A 35 -8.12 -1.26 6.76
N HIS A 36 -8.40 0.04 6.65
CA HIS A 36 -7.71 1.08 7.42
C HIS A 36 -7.93 0.96 8.94
N THR A 37 -8.91 0.16 9.40
CA THR A 37 -9.15 -0.03 10.83
C THR A 37 -8.10 -0.91 11.49
N THR A 38 -7.33 -1.66 10.70
CA THR A 38 -6.18 -2.46 11.15
C THR A 38 -4.93 -1.62 11.40
N ILE A 39 -4.93 -0.32 11.12
CA ILE A 39 -3.82 0.58 11.41
C ILE A 39 -3.92 1.03 12.88
N ASP A 40 -3.51 0.14 13.77
CA ASP A 40 -3.59 0.26 15.21
C ASP A 40 -2.27 0.76 15.84
N ASP A 41 -2.28 0.90 17.17
CA ASP A 41 -1.12 1.38 17.94
C ASP A 41 0.11 0.49 17.77
N GLU A 42 -0.06 -0.82 17.60
CA GLU A 42 1.04 -1.75 17.36
C GLU A 42 1.69 -1.48 16.00
N PHE A 43 0.88 -1.27 14.96
CA PHE A 43 1.38 -0.89 13.64
C PHE A 43 2.11 0.46 13.68
N TRP A 44 1.52 1.47 14.34
CA TRP A 44 2.17 2.78 14.50
C TRP A 44 3.48 2.70 15.26
N SER A 45 3.58 1.84 16.29
CA SER A 45 4.82 1.61 17.02
C SER A 45 5.92 1.08 16.11
N ARG A 46 5.62 0.09 15.25
CA ARG A 46 6.58 -0.45 14.27
C ARG A 46 7.01 0.61 13.25
N CYS A 47 6.07 1.44 12.80
CA CYS A 47 6.34 2.55 11.90
C CYS A 47 7.28 3.60 12.52
N ALA A 48 7.09 3.94 13.80
CA ALA A 48 7.91 4.94 14.50
C ALA A 48 9.38 4.53 14.66
N GLU A 49 9.72 3.23 14.54
CA GLU A 49 11.12 2.75 14.52
C GLU A 49 11.85 3.15 13.23
N HIS A 50 11.11 3.40 12.14
CA HIS A 50 11.67 3.61 10.81
C HIS A 50 11.31 4.94 10.17
N PHE A 51 10.27 5.63 10.65
CA PHE A 51 9.77 6.89 10.12
C PHE A 51 9.63 7.92 11.24
N ASN A 52 9.94 9.18 10.93
CA ASN A 52 9.58 10.29 11.81
C ASN A 52 8.14 10.77 11.56
N GLU A 53 7.62 11.64 12.44
CA GLU A 53 6.24 12.14 12.37
C GLU A 53 5.90 12.82 11.03
N GLN A 54 6.85 13.60 10.46
CA GLN A 54 6.65 14.25 9.17
C GLN A 54 6.56 13.22 8.05
N GLU A 55 7.42 12.20 8.06
CA GLU A 55 7.40 11.13 7.06
C GLU A 55 6.12 10.29 7.15
N LEU A 56 5.59 10.05 8.35
CA LEU A 56 4.31 9.35 8.53
C LEU A 56 3.13 10.18 8.03
N LEU A 57 3.15 11.49 8.26
CA LEU A 57 2.16 12.41 7.69
C LEU A 57 2.21 12.35 6.16
N GLU A 58 3.41 12.49 5.56
CA GLU A 58 3.60 12.44 4.12
C GLU A 58 3.14 11.09 3.54
N LEU A 59 3.50 9.97 4.17
CA LEU A 59 3.06 8.63 3.78
C LEU A 59 1.52 8.52 3.79
N THR A 60 0.88 9.03 4.84
CA THR A 60 -0.59 9.03 4.98
C THR A 60 -1.27 9.87 3.90
N VAL A 61 -0.72 11.06 3.62
CA VAL A 61 -1.27 11.97 2.60
C VAL A 61 -1.14 11.35 1.21
N VAL A 62 0.01 10.74 0.89
CA VAL A 62 0.22 10.08 -0.39
C VAL A 62 -0.72 8.88 -0.56
N ALA A 63 -0.89 8.05 0.46
CA ALA A 63 -1.85 6.94 0.42
C ALA A 63 -3.30 7.44 0.18
N GLY A 64 -3.70 8.48 0.91
CA GLY A 64 -4.99 9.14 0.73
C GLY A 64 -5.21 9.69 -0.68
N PHE A 65 -4.20 10.35 -1.25
CA PHE A 65 -4.22 10.86 -2.61
C PHE A 65 -4.39 9.73 -3.63
N CYS A 66 -3.58 8.67 -3.54
CA CYS A 66 -3.64 7.54 -4.48
C CYS A 66 -5.02 6.87 -4.48
N VAL A 67 -5.59 6.57 -3.30
CA VAL A 67 -6.92 5.96 -3.18
C VAL A 67 -8.01 6.93 -3.69
N GLY A 68 -7.92 8.21 -3.34
CA GLY A 68 -8.88 9.22 -3.79
C GLY A 68 -8.88 9.40 -5.30
N MET A 69 -7.71 9.44 -5.93
CA MET A 69 -7.55 9.52 -7.38
C MET A 69 -8.09 8.28 -8.09
N GLY A 70 -7.77 7.08 -7.59
CA GLY A 70 -8.32 5.83 -8.14
C GLY A 70 -9.85 5.83 -8.15
N ARG A 71 -10.48 6.26 -7.05
CA ARG A 71 -11.94 6.42 -6.97
C ARG A 71 -12.47 7.49 -7.93
N ALA A 72 -11.79 8.62 -8.06
CA ALA A 72 -12.19 9.67 -9.00
C ALA A 72 -12.17 9.17 -10.46
N PHE A 73 -11.17 8.39 -10.85
CA PHE A 73 -11.10 7.79 -12.19
C PHE A 73 -12.20 6.75 -12.43
N GLN A 74 -12.52 5.95 -11.43
CA GLN A 74 -13.67 5.03 -11.51
C GLN A 74 -14.99 5.78 -11.68
N VAL A 75 -15.22 6.87 -10.95
CA VAL A 75 -16.43 7.70 -11.07
C VAL A 75 -16.58 8.28 -12.48
N LEU A 76 -15.46 8.66 -13.11
CA LEU A 76 -15.46 9.27 -14.44
C LEU A 76 -15.45 8.25 -15.58
N ASP A 77 -15.39 6.94 -15.30
CA ASP A 77 -15.21 5.87 -16.29
C ASP A 77 -13.96 6.09 -17.17
N ILE A 78 -12.92 6.68 -16.58
CA ILE A 78 -11.62 6.97 -17.24
C ILE A 78 -10.60 5.87 -16.93
N ALA A 79 -10.95 4.89 -16.09
CA ALA A 79 -10.08 3.79 -15.74
C ALA A 79 -9.76 2.95 -17.00
N VAL A 80 -8.73 3.36 -17.74
CA VAL A 80 -8.00 2.50 -18.66
C VAL A 80 -7.37 1.47 -17.76
N ASP A 81 -7.98 0.29 -17.73
CA ASP A 81 -7.44 -1.01 -17.32
C ASP A 81 -5.99 -0.91 -16.79
N PHE A 82 -5.83 -0.34 -15.60
CA PHE A 82 -4.83 -0.87 -14.71
C PHE A 82 -5.44 -2.21 -14.38
N ASP A 83 -4.78 -3.31 -14.74
CA ASP A 83 -5.14 -4.62 -14.24
C ASP A 83 -5.12 -4.52 -12.70
N VAL A 84 -6.26 -4.15 -12.10
CA VAL A 84 -6.48 -4.08 -10.64
C VAL A 84 -6.63 -5.50 -10.09
N LEU A 85 -6.22 -6.52 -10.84
CA LEU A 85 -5.92 -7.88 -10.36
C LEU A 85 -4.63 -7.91 -9.52
N TRP A 86 -4.36 -6.86 -8.76
CA TRP A 86 -3.33 -6.81 -7.72
C TRP A 86 -3.77 -7.50 -6.42
N SER A 87 -5.07 -7.74 -6.24
CA SER A 87 -5.57 -8.55 -5.13
C SER A 87 -6.49 -9.63 -5.67
N ARG A 88 -6.14 -10.87 -5.32
CA ARG A 88 -6.82 -12.12 -5.70
C ARG A 88 -8.34 -11.97 -5.65
N GLU A 89 -9.02 -12.30 -6.74
CA GLU A 89 -10.47 -12.53 -6.68
C GLU A 89 -10.76 -13.66 -5.67
N PRO A 90 -11.79 -13.55 -4.82
CA PRO A 90 -12.20 -14.67 -4.00
C PRO A 90 -12.70 -15.79 -4.91
N ALA A 91 -12.27 -17.03 -4.64
CA ALA A 91 -12.71 -18.19 -5.40
C ALA A 91 -14.25 -18.25 -5.39
N VAL A 92 -14.84 -18.11 -6.56
CA VAL A 92 -16.28 -18.33 -6.76
C VAL A 92 -16.60 -19.79 -6.47
N SER A 93 -17.58 -20.00 -5.59
CA SER A 93 -18.17 -21.31 -5.27
C SER A 93 -19.03 -21.84 -6.41
#